data_AF-A0A914Y957-F1
#
_entry.id   AF-A0A914Y957-F1
#
_cell.length_a   1.000
_cell.length_b   1.000
_cell.length_c   1.000
_cell.angle_alpha   90.00
_cell.angle_beta   90.00
_cell.angle_gamma   90.00
#
_symmetry.space_group_name_H-M   'P 1'
#
loop_
_entity.id
_entity.type
_entity.pdbx_description
1 polymer ?
#
loop_
_entity_poly.entity_id
_entity_poly.type
_entity_poly.pdbx_seq_one_letter_code
_entity_poly.pdbx_strand_id
1 'polypeptide(L)'
;MVLFFLIDSGILYLSDGRRIQPSGFPIDPAFKPIKIHPDFRLIMLANRPGFPFLGNDLFAVLGDLFSIHVVDNPSRASELAMLKQYGPNVKDEYLQQLVSAFDELREMADNSLLTYPYSTRELVNIVKHLQVYPNDPLTVVVRNVFDFDSYTKETIQSIEAVFQKYGIPLGMDFVDDKTSS
;
A
#
# COMPACT_ATOMS: atom_id res chain seq x y z
N MET A 1 -6.54 2.80 -23.05
CA MET A 1 -7.20 3.93 -23.74
C MET A 1 -8.72 3.76 -23.93
N VAL A 2 -9.32 2.61 -23.55
CA VAL A 2 -10.77 2.37 -23.70
C VAL A 2 -11.57 3.07 -22.59
N LEU A 3 -11.13 2.97 -21.33
CA LEU A 3 -11.85 3.57 -20.19
C LEU A 3 -11.88 5.11 -20.21
N PHE A 4 -10.87 5.77 -20.80
CA PHE A 4 -10.80 7.24 -20.91
C PHE A 4 -12.06 7.82 -21.58
N PHE A 5 -12.51 7.24 -22.70
CA PHE A 5 -13.69 7.72 -23.41
C PHE A 5 -14.97 7.60 -22.59
N LEU A 6 -15.10 6.56 -21.76
CA LEU A 6 -16.26 6.43 -20.89
C LEU A 6 -16.27 7.51 -19.81
N ILE A 7 -15.10 7.89 -19.31
CA ILE A 7 -14.94 8.91 -18.29
C ILE A 7 -15.18 10.31 -18.89
N ASP A 8 -14.54 10.60 -20.02
CA ASP A 8 -14.56 11.91 -20.69
C ASP A 8 -15.90 12.20 -21.38
N SER A 9 -16.41 11.24 -22.17
CA SER A 9 -17.61 11.43 -23.01
C SER A 9 -18.87 10.74 -22.48
N GLY A 10 -18.75 9.91 -21.44
CA GLY A 10 -19.86 9.06 -20.96
C GLY A 10 -20.20 7.89 -21.90
N ILE A 11 -19.40 7.66 -22.95
CA ILE A 11 -19.68 6.66 -23.99
C ILE A 11 -18.51 5.69 -24.14
N LEU A 12 -18.81 4.41 -24.33
CA LEU A 12 -17.80 3.41 -24.65
C LEU A 12 -18.21 2.52 -25.80
N TYR A 13 -17.36 2.45 -26.83
CA TYR A 13 -17.51 1.53 -27.96
C TYR A 13 -16.82 0.21 -27.65
N LEU A 14 -17.55 -0.88 -27.82
CA LEU A 14 -17.04 -2.24 -27.64
C LEU A 14 -16.77 -2.87 -29.01
N SER A 15 -15.78 -3.76 -29.07
CA SER A 15 -15.37 -4.42 -30.32
C SER A 15 -16.44 -5.33 -30.93
N ASP A 16 -17.47 -5.69 -30.16
CA ASP A 16 -18.59 -6.54 -30.57
C ASP A 16 -19.80 -5.75 -31.09
N GLY A 17 -19.62 -4.46 -31.41
CA GLY A 17 -20.67 -3.59 -31.93
C GLY A 17 -21.65 -3.10 -30.85
N ARG A 18 -21.39 -3.35 -29.57
CA ARG A 18 -22.15 -2.73 -28.47
C ARG A 18 -21.58 -1.36 -28.11
N ARG A 19 -22.43 -0.49 -27.56
CA ARG A 19 -22.05 0.84 -27.09
C ARG A 19 -22.64 1.12 -25.71
N ILE A 20 -21.80 1.36 -24.72
CA ILE A 20 -22.23 1.82 -23.39
C ILE A 20 -22.54 3.31 -23.47
N GLN A 21 -23.72 3.73 -23.00
CA GLN A 21 -24.19 5.12 -23.09
C GLN A 21 -25.22 5.48 -22.01
N PRO A 22 -25.43 6.77 -21.69
CA PRO A 22 -26.50 7.21 -20.78
C PRO A 22 -27.91 6.90 -21.31
N SER A 23 -28.89 6.80 -20.40
CA SER A 23 -30.27 6.39 -20.72
C SER A 23 -31.07 7.34 -21.65
N GLY A 24 -30.55 8.54 -21.95
CA GLY A 24 -31.15 9.51 -22.88
C GLY A 24 -30.28 9.81 -24.12
N PHE A 25 -29.19 9.09 -24.32
CA PHE A 25 -28.29 9.33 -25.45
C PHE A 25 -28.91 8.84 -26.78
N PRO A 26 -28.73 9.54 -27.91
CA PRO A 26 -29.28 9.14 -29.19
C PRO A 26 -28.99 7.67 -29.55
N ILE A 27 -29.99 6.98 -30.09
CA ILE A 27 -29.84 5.61 -30.59
C ILE A 27 -29.15 5.69 -31.94
N ASP A 28 -28.02 5.01 -32.07
CA ASP A 28 -27.30 4.84 -33.32
C ASP A 28 -27.54 3.43 -33.86
N PRO A 29 -28.14 3.25 -35.05
CA PRO A 29 -28.43 1.95 -35.62
C PRO A 29 -27.18 1.08 -35.85
N ALA A 30 -26.00 1.68 -35.95
CA ALA A 30 -24.75 0.94 -36.13
C ALA A 30 -24.29 0.19 -34.87
N PHE A 31 -24.87 0.51 -33.70
CA PHE A 31 -24.45 -0.05 -32.43
C PHE A 31 -25.62 -0.53 -31.57
N LYS A 32 -25.39 -1.62 -30.82
CA LYS A 32 -26.36 -2.10 -29.82
C LYS A 32 -26.15 -1.36 -28.49
N PRO A 33 -27.11 -0.56 -28.00
CA PRO A 33 -26.90 0.25 -26.80
C PRO A 33 -26.92 -0.60 -25.52
N ILE A 34 -26.00 -0.30 -24.61
CA ILE A 34 -25.97 -0.73 -23.21
C ILE A 34 -26.19 0.53 -22.37
N LYS A 35 -27.34 0.63 -21.69
CA LYS A 35 -27.67 1.80 -20.88
C LYS A 35 -26.90 1.80 -19.57
N ILE A 36 -26.23 2.90 -19.26
CA ILE A 36 -25.65 3.15 -17.94
C ILE A 36 -26.79 3.38 -16.94
N HIS A 37 -26.74 2.66 -15.83
CA HIS A 37 -27.68 2.84 -14.72
C HIS A 37 -27.45 4.20 -14.04
N PRO A 38 -28.48 4.95 -13.62
CA PRO A 38 -28.32 6.24 -12.93
C PRO A 38 -27.42 6.17 -11.67
N ASP A 39 -27.43 5.03 -10.98
CA ASP A 39 -26.60 4.78 -9.79
C ASP A 39 -25.22 4.17 -10.10
N PHE A 40 -24.85 4.04 -11.37
CA PHE A 40 -23.50 3.61 -11.73
C PHE A 40 -22.46 4.59 -11.17
N ARG A 41 -21.39 4.07 -10.59
CA ARG A 41 -20.24 4.83 -10.09
C ARG A 41 -18.96 4.16 -10.57
N LEU A 42 -17.99 4.97 -10.96
CA LEU A 42 -16.64 4.52 -11.25
C LEU A 42 -15.71 4.99 -10.13
N ILE A 43 -15.02 4.04 -9.50
CA ILE A 43 -14.00 4.32 -8.49
C ILE A 43 -12.67 3.84 -9.08
N MET A 44 -11.69 4.73 -9.10
CA MET A 44 -10.35 4.43 -9.58
C MET A 44 -9.37 4.54 -8.41
N LEU A 45 -8.52 3.53 -8.27
CA LEU A 45 -7.43 3.52 -7.31
C LEU A 45 -6.12 3.67 -8.08
N ALA A 46 -5.28 4.61 -7.67
CA ALA A 46 -3.97 4.82 -8.22
C ALA A 46 -2.98 5.02 -7.07
N ASN A 47 -1.76 4.50 -7.23
CA ASN A 47 -0.69 4.75 -6.29
C ASN A 47 -0.14 6.17 -6.49
N ARG A 48 0.40 6.77 -5.43
CA ARG A 48 1.13 8.02 -5.53
C ARG A 48 2.31 7.85 -6.51
N PRO A 49 2.53 8.76 -7.47
CA PRO A 49 3.68 8.69 -8.35
C PRO A 49 4.97 8.83 -7.54
N GLY A 50 5.92 7.93 -7.73
CA GLY A 50 7.20 7.92 -7.01
C GLY A 50 7.83 6.53 -6.96
N PHE A 51 9.13 6.45 -6.70
CA PHE A 51 9.83 5.17 -6.53
C PHE A 51 9.19 4.36 -5.38
N PRO A 52 9.00 3.03 -5.51
CA PRO A 52 9.38 2.16 -6.63
C PRO A 52 8.35 2.10 -7.78
N PHE A 53 7.23 2.82 -7.67
CA PHE A 53 6.16 2.83 -8.66
C PHE A 53 6.43 3.87 -9.77
N LEU A 54 7.35 3.53 -10.67
CA LEU A 54 7.62 4.27 -11.89
C LEU A 54 6.45 4.08 -12.88
N GLY A 55 5.40 4.87 -12.71
CA GLY A 55 4.22 4.88 -13.57
C GLY A 55 4.12 6.13 -14.46
N ASN A 56 3.16 6.10 -15.39
CA ASN A 56 2.76 7.29 -16.11
C ASN A 56 2.01 8.25 -15.17
N ASP A 57 2.15 9.55 -15.39
CA ASP A 57 1.38 10.57 -14.66
C ASP A 57 -0.10 10.50 -15.06
N LEU A 58 -0.84 9.65 -14.36
CA LEU A 58 -2.27 9.46 -14.56
C LEU A 58 -3.06 10.72 -14.18
N PHE A 59 -2.54 11.49 -13.22
CA PHE A 59 -3.19 12.72 -12.75
C PHE A 59 -3.19 13.78 -13.85
N ALA A 60 -2.09 13.91 -14.60
CA ALA A 60 -2.04 14.83 -15.74
C ALA A 60 -3.07 14.50 -16.85
N VAL A 61 -3.54 13.25 -16.93
CA VAL A 61 -4.44 12.78 -18.02
C VAL A 61 -5.90 12.68 -17.58
N LEU A 62 -6.17 12.34 -16.32
CA LEU A 62 -7.52 12.08 -15.79
C LEU A 62 -7.89 13.01 -14.63
N GLY A 63 -7.02 13.95 -14.27
CA GLY A 63 -7.13 14.72 -13.05
C GLY A 63 -8.39 15.60 -12.97
N ASP A 64 -8.77 16.17 -14.10
CA ASP A 64 -9.96 17.01 -14.29
C ASP A 64 -11.26 16.22 -14.42
N LEU A 65 -11.17 14.91 -14.72
CA LEU A 65 -12.33 14.04 -14.92
C LEU A 65 -12.82 13.33 -13.65
N PHE A 66 -12.04 13.38 -12.56
CA PHE A 66 -12.39 12.73 -11.28
C PHE A 66 -12.46 13.72 -10.13
N SER A 67 -13.34 13.43 -9.17
CA SER A 67 -13.21 13.99 -7.82
C SER A 67 -12.11 13.22 -7.09
N ILE A 68 -10.95 13.85 -6.93
CA ILE A 68 -9.76 13.17 -6.40
C ILE A 68 -9.74 13.27 -4.88
N HIS A 69 -9.57 12.11 -4.26
CA HIS A 69 -9.37 12.01 -2.83
C HIS A 69 -8.03 11.31 -2.57
N VAL A 70 -7.10 12.05 -1.98
CA VAL A 70 -5.82 11.49 -1.55
C VAL A 70 -6.04 10.83 -0.20
N VAL A 71 -5.65 9.57 -0.11
CA VAL A 71 -5.70 8.80 1.14
C VAL A 71 -4.29 8.76 1.70
N ASP A 72 -4.05 9.56 2.74
CA ASP A 72 -2.80 9.53 3.49
C ASP A 72 -2.76 8.35 4.46
N ASN A 73 -1.58 8.07 5.00
CA ASN A 73 -1.44 7.13 6.11
C ASN A 73 -2.31 7.58 7.30
N PRO A 74 -2.92 6.64 8.05
CA PRO A 74 -3.73 6.97 9.21
C PRO A 74 -2.89 7.74 10.24
N SER A 75 -3.54 8.63 11.00
CA SER A 75 -2.89 9.21 12.17
C SER A 75 -2.47 8.11 13.14
N ARG A 76 -1.44 8.35 13.93
CA ARG A 76 -0.95 7.41 14.96
C ARG A 76 -2.07 6.86 15.85
N ALA A 77 -3.01 7.71 16.26
CA ALA A 77 -4.16 7.31 17.07
C ALA A 77 -5.12 6.37 16.30
N SER A 78 -5.41 6.70 15.04
CA SER A 78 -6.23 5.86 14.16
C SER A 78 -5.57 4.53 13.83
N GLU A 79 -4.24 4.52 13.60
CA GLU A 79 -3.47 3.31 13.33
C GLU A 79 -3.50 2.38 14.55
N LEU A 80 -3.21 2.88 15.76
CA LEU A 80 -3.31 2.09 16.99
C LEU A 80 -4.73 1.54 17.21
N ALA A 81 -5.77 2.37 17.03
CA ALA A 81 -7.16 1.94 17.17
C ALA A 81 -7.53 0.84 16.18
N MET A 82 -7.04 0.93 14.94
CA MET A 82 -7.23 -0.10 13.92
C MET A 82 -6.46 -1.38 14.25
N LEU A 83 -5.19 -1.30 14.67
CA LEU A 83 -4.39 -2.47 15.03
C LEU A 83 -4.99 -3.25 16.21
N LYS A 84 -5.54 -2.55 17.20
CA LYS A 84 -6.27 -3.18 18.32
C LYS A 84 -7.48 -4.00 17.85
N GLN A 85 -8.13 -3.63 16.75
CA GLN A 85 -9.22 -4.43 16.18
C GLN A 85 -8.70 -5.71 15.52
N TYR A 86 -7.51 -5.68 14.93
CA TYR A 86 -6.87 -6.85 14.33
C TYR A 86 -6.20 -7.78 15.35
N GLY A 87 -5.70 -7.23 16.45
CA GLY A 87 -5.01 -7.98 17.51
C GLY A 87 -5.45 -7.56 18.92
N PRO A 88 -6.69 -7.87 19.34
CA PRO A 88 -7.20 -7.46 20.65
C PRO A 88 -6.45 -8.08 21.84
N ASN A 89 -5.74 -9.20 21.64
CA ASN A 89 -4.94 -9.85 22.68
C ASN A 89 -3.46 -9.51 22.58
N VAL A 90 -3.05 -8.72 21.59
CA VAL A 90 -1.67 -8.26 21.44
C VAL A 90 -1.43 -7.15 22.46
N LYS A 91 -0.30 -7.20 23.15
CA LYS A 91 0.05 -6.20 24.18
C LYS A 91 0.10 -4.79 23.58
N ASP A 92 -0.53 -3.83 24.25
CA ASP A 92 -0.52 -2.42 23.85
C ASP A 92 0.89 -1.87 23.66
N GLU A 93 1.85 -2.32 24.48
CA GLU A 93 3.27 -1.98 24.36
C GLU A 93 3.83 -2.36 22.98
N TYR A 94 3.56 -3.58 22.51
CA TYR A 94 4.03 -4.03 21.20
C TYR A 94 3.40 -3.22 20.07
N LEU A 95 2.11 -2.87 20.18
CA LEU A 95 1.44 -2.02 19.20
C LEU A 95 2.09 -0.63 19.13
N GLN A 96 2.42 -0.03 20.28
CA GLN A 96 3.08 1.28 20.34
C GLN A 96 4.52 1.24 19.81
N GLN A 97 5.28 0.19 20.13
CA GLN A 97 6.64 0.01 19.62
C GLN A 97 6.64 -0.13 18.10
N LEU A 98 5.76 -0.99 17.58
CA LEU A 98 5.65 -1.22 16.14
C LEU A 98 5.21 0.04 15.38
N VAL A 99 4.18 0.76 15.86
CA VAL A 99 3.75 2.02 15.22
C VAL A 99 4.89 3.05 15.23
N SER A 100 5.61 3.20 16.35
CA SER A 100 6.76 4.12 16.40
C SER A 100 7.87 3.76 15.41
N ALA A 101 8.20 2.48 15.31
CA ALA A 101 9.23 2.02 14.38
C ALA A 101 8.81 2.26 12.93
N PHE A 102 7.56 1.95 12.58
CA PHE A 102 7.04 2.18 11.24
C PHE A 102 6.93 3.67 10.89
N ASP A 103 6.59 4.54 11.84
CA ASP A 103 6.60 6.00 11.64
C ASP A 103 8.01 6.49 11.22
N GLU A 104 9.06 6.08 11.94
CA GLU A 104 10.44 6.46 11.60
C GLU A 104 10.91 5.84 10.28
N LEU A 105 10.58 4.58 10.00
CA LEU A 105 10.91 3.95 8.72
C LEU A 105 10.25 4.67 7.53
N ARG A 106 9.01 5.16 7.69
CA ARG A 106 8.31 5.97 6.67
C ARG A 106 8.99 7.32 6.49
N GLU A 107 9.36 8.01 7.58
CA GLU A 107 10.11 9.26 7.51
C GLU A 107 11.47 9.07 6.81
N MET A 108 12.16 7.97 7.06
CA MET A 108 13.40 7.64 6.35
C MET A 108 13.18 7.41 4.85
N ALA A 109 12.10 6.73 4.48
CA ALA A 109 11.74 6.55 3.06
C ALA A 109 11.37 7.89 2.39
N ASP A 110 10.60 8.74 3.06
CA ASP A 110 10.23 10.08 2.57
C ASP A 110 11.46 10.97 2.37
N ASN A 111 12.47 10.84 3.24
CA ASN A 111 13.76 11.50 3.12
C ASN A 111 14.75 10.81 2.16
N SER A 112 14.30 9.79 1.42
CA SER A 112 15.12 9.01 0.48
C SER A 112 16.32 8.28 1.10
N LEU A 113 16.30 8.05 2.42
CA LEU A 113 17.29 7.24 3.14
C LEU A 113 17.01 5.73 2.99
N LEU A 114 15.74 5.37 2.79
CA LEU A 114 15.30 4.02 2.46
C LEU A 114 14.56 4.04 1.12
N THR A 115 14.76 2.99 0.33
CA THR A 115 14.14 2.86 -1.00
C THR A 115 12.72 2.28 -0.93
N TYR A 116 12.37 1.60 0.16
CA TYR A 116 11.08 0.93 0.33
C TYR A 116 10.20 1.67 1.36
N PRO A 117 9.01 2.16 0.97
CA PRO A 117 8.08 2.81 1.90
C PRO A 117 7.23 1.75 2.63
N TYR A 118 7.54 1.50 3.89
CA TYR A 118 6.82 0.53 4.72
C TYR A 118 5.37 0.95 5.00
N SER A 119 4.44 0.07 4.66
CA SER A 119 3.00 0.30 4.65
C SER A 119 2.31 -0.17 5.93
N THR A 120 1.15 0.42 6.23
CA THR A 120 0.23 -0.05 7.28
C THR A 120 -0.16 -1.52 7.10
N ARG A 121 -0.10 -2.07 5.87
CA ARG A 121 -0.41 -3.48 5.61
C ARG A 121 0.62 -4.44 6.23
N GLU A 122 1.91 -4.11 6.17
CA GLU A 122 2.95 -4.91 6.86
C GLU A 122 2.71 -4.92 8.37
N LEU A 123 2.43 -3.75 8.94
CA LEU A 123 2.11 -3.60 10.36
C LEU A 123 0.89 -4.42 10.78
N VAL A 124 -0.17 -4.41 9.98
CA VAL A 124 -1.36 -5.25 10.20
C VAL A 124 -1.02 -6.74 10.12
N ASN A 125 -0.15 -7.15 9.20
CA ASN A 125 0.27 -8.56 9.08
C ASN A 125 1.05 -9.02 10.32
N ILE A 126 1.95 -8.19 10.85
CA ILE A 126 2.68 -8.46 12.10
C ILE A 126 1.67 -8.65 13.26
N VAL A 127 0.73 -7.73 13.41
CA VAL A 127 -0.27 -7.78 14.50
C VAL A 127 -1.21 -8.98 14.36
N LYS A 128 -1.67 -9.30 13.15
CA LYS A 128 -2.47 -10.50 12.89
C LYS A 128 -1.69 -11.78 13.23
N HIS A 129 -0.40 -11.83 12.92
CA HIS A 129 0.44 -12.97 13.27
C HIS A 129 0.56 -13.13 14.79
N LEU A 130 0.88 -12.05 15.51
CA LEU A 130 0.98 -12.07 16.99
C LEU A 130 -0.34 -12.45 17.67
N GLN A 131 -1.46 -12.06 17.08
CA GLN A 131 -2.79 -12.44 17.57
C GLN A 131 -3.05 -13.94 17.47
N VAL A 132 -2.59 -14.59 16.38
CA VAL A 132 -2.77 -16.02 16.15
C VAL A 132 -1.70 -16.85 16.88
N TYR A 133 -0.49 -16.33 16.96
CA TYR A 133 0.69 -16.99 17.53
C TYR A 133 1.30 -16.15 18.66
N PRO A 134 0.64 -16.07 19.84
CA PRO A 134 1.09 -15.19 20.93
C PRO A 134 2.40 -15.62 21.58
N ASN A 135 2.87 -16.85 21.32
CA ASN A 135 4.14 -17.38 21.81
C ASN A 135 5.31 -17.06 20.88
N ASP A 136 5.05 -16.57 19.67
CA ASP A 136 6.12 -16.22 18.73
C ASP A 136 6.80 -14.93 19.20
N PRO A 137 8.15 -14.90 19.26
CA PRO A 137 8.87 -13.69 19.63
C PRO A 137 8.59 -12.56 18.62
N LEU A 138 8.30 -11.36 19.12
CA LEU A 138 8.05 -10.17 18.30
C LEU A 138 9.15 -9.95 17.25
N THR A 139 10.41 -10.16 17.64
CA THR A 139 11.59 -9.99 16.79
C THR A 139 11.58 -10.94 15.58
N VAL A 140 11.15 -12.18 15.78
CA VAL A 140 11.03 -13.19 14.71
C VAL A 140 9.90 -12.82 13.76
N VAL A 141 8.75 -12.40 14.29
CA VAL A 141 7.58 -12.03 13.48
C VAL A 141 7.88 -10.80 12.62
N VAL A 142 8.49 -9.77 13.21
CA VAL A 142 8.94 -8.58 12.47
C VAL A 142 9.91 -9.01 11.38
N ARG A 143 10.94 -9.80 11.70
CA ARG A 143 11.90 -10.28 10.71
C ARG A 143 11.24 -11.04 9.55
N ASN A 144 10.23 -11.87 9.79
CA ASN A 144 9.56 -12.61 8.70
C ASN A 144 8.77 -11.71 7.73
N VAL A 145 8.35 -10.52 8.18
CA VAL A 145 7.66 -9.54 7.32
C VAL A 145 8.66 -8.74 6.48
N PHE A 146 9.91 -8.66 6.93
CA PHE A 146 11.00 -7.99 6.25
C PHE A 146 11.88 -9.03 5.56
N ASP A 147 11.68 -9.24 4.27
CA ASP A 147 12.47 -10.18 3.46
C ASP A 147 13.89 -9.62 3.21
N PHE A 148 14.73 -9.65 4.26
CA PHE A 148 16.04 -9.01 4.31
C PHE A 148 17.03 -9.55 3.26
N ASP A 149 16.79 -10.72 2.69
CA ASP A 149 17.67 -11.36 1.69
C ASP A 149 17.83 -10.54 0.41
N SER A 150 16.92 -9.58 0.18
CA SER A 150 16.94 -8.68 -0.99
C SER A 150 17.59 -7.31 -0.73
N TYR A 151 17.97 -7.01 0.51
CA TYR A 151 18.46 -5.68 0.92
C TYR A 151 19.98 -5.62 1.04
N THR A 152 20.56 -4.43 0.88
CA THR A 152 21.98 -4.22 1.14
C THR A 152 22.27 -4.26 2.63
N LYS A 153 23.52 -4.58 3.02
CA LYS A 153 23.93 -4.63 4.43
C LYS A 153 23.65 -3.32 5.16
N GLU A 154 23.81 -2.19 4.48
CA GLU A 154 23.58 -0.86 5.04
C GLU A 154 22.09 -0.61 5.30
N THR A 155 21.21 -1.04 4.39
CA THR A 155 19.75 -0.96 4.59
C THR A 155 19.31 -1.83 5.75
N ILE A 156 19.83 -3.06 5.84
CA ILE A 156 19.57 -4.00 6.93
C ILE A 156 19.96 -3.35 8.27
N GLN A 157 21.19 -2.84 8.39
CA GLN A 157 21.68 -2.17 9.62
C GLN A 157 20.84 -0.95 10.01
N SER A 158 20.38 -0.19 9.02
CA SER A 158 19.53 0.99 9.26
C SER A 158 18.17 0.59 9.84
N ILE A 159 17.54 -0.46 9.28
CA ILE A 159 16.27 -0.99 9.77
C ILE A 159 16.43 -1.54 11.19
N GLU A 160 17.51 -2.28 11.45
CA GLU A 160 17.81 -2.79 12.79
C GLU A 160 17.97 -1.67 13.82
N ALA A 161 18.70 -0.61 13.47
CA ALA A 161 18.92 0.51 14.37
C ALA A 161 17.59 1.16 14.79
N VAL A 162 16.64 1.31 13.86
CA VAL A 162 15.30 1.84 14.14
C VAL A 162 14.53 0.89 15.06
N PHE A 163 14.46 -0.39 14.74
CA PHE A 163 13.73 -1.35 15.58
C PHE A 163 14.36 -1.49 16.98
N GLN A 164 15.69 -1.48 17.08
CA GLN A 164 16.40 -1.51 18.35
C GLN A 164 16.12 -0.25 19.19
N LYS A 165 16.09 0.93 18.57
CA LYS A 165 15.74 2.21 19.23
C LYS A 165 14.36 2.15 19.89
N TYR A 166 13.41 1.43 19.30
CA TYR A 166 12.06 1.24 19.87
C TYR A 166 11.90 -0.04 20.70
N GLY A 167 13.00 -0.73 21.03
CA GLY A 167 12.99 -1.88 21.94
C GLY A 167 12.63 -3.22 21.28
N ILE A 168 12.84 -3.35 19.96
CA ILE A 168 12.67 -4.60 19.20
C ILE A 168 14.04 -5.00 18.61
N PRO A 169 14.91 -5.70 19.37
CA PRO A 169 16.23 -6.08 18.89
C PRO A 169 16.12 -7.25 17.89
N LEU A 170 16.32 -6.98 16.59
CA LEU A 170 16.17 -8.00 15.54
C LEU A 170 17.29 -9.06 15.52
N GLY A 171 18.47 -8.72 16.07
CA GLY A 171 19.55 -9.67 16.32
C GLY A 171 20.09 -10.34 15.05
N MET A 172 20.46 -9.56 14.02
CA MET A 172 21.12 -10.13 12.85
C MET A 172 22.62 -10.31 13.11
N ASP A 173 23.01 -11.57 13.28
CA ASP A 173 24.41 -11.97 13.15
C ASP A 173 24.76 -11.96 11.66
N PHE A 174 25.50 -10.95 11.22
CA PHE A 174 26.12 -10.97 9.90
C PHE A 174 27.15 -12.11 9.88
N VAL A 175 26.81 -13.24 9.24
CA VAL A 175 27.83 -14.20 8.83
C VAL A 175 28.62 -13.52 7.73
N ASP A 176 29.80 -13.00 8.08
CA ASP A 176 30.76 -12.56 7.09
C ASP A 176 31.13 -13.76 6.22
N ASP A 177 30.66 -13.76 4.98
CA ASP A 177 31.14 -14.68 3.95
C ASP A 177 32.57 -14.25 3.54
N LYS A 178 33.50 -14.47 4.45
CA LYS A 178 34.94 -14.50 4.23
C LYS A 178 35.42 -15.88 4.63
N THR A 179 35.15 -16.88 3.81
CA THR A 179 36.09 -17.96 3.49
C THR A 179 35.43 -18.95 2.52
N SER A 180 35.74 -18.83 1.24
CA SER A 180 35.97 -19.98 0.37
C SER A 180 37.01 -19.57 -0.66
N SER A 181 38.02 -20.41 -0.74
CA SER A 181 39.36 -20.22 -1.31
C SER A 181 39.41 -20.00 -2.82
#